data_AF-A0A956IWG9-F1
#
_entry.id   AF-A0A956IWG9-F1
#
_cell.length_a   1.000
_cell.length_b   1.000
_cell.length_c   1.000
_cell.angle_alpha   90.00
_cell.angle_beta   90.00
_cell.angle_gamma   90.00
#
_symmetry.space_group_name_H-M   'P 1'
#
loop_
_entity.id
_entity.type
_entity.pdbx_description
1 polymer ?
#
loop_
_entity_poly.entity_id
_entity_poly.type
_entity_poly.pdbx_seq_one_letter_code
_entity_poly.pdbx_strand_id
1 'polypeptide(L)'
;MSLLTRFLQSPPVRVPTLFPPRVGPGDPRIYSFNSERPRIIDDLVLRVVESHGRDEERLLFALNEAANAEVRRLATQRDAEAEVSLDHWRRLLRRLGKMSHVERVEALKKTVRHMGEDIAGNFDVRVFRATRRMV
;
A
#
# COMPACT_ATOMS: atom_id res chain seq x y z
N MET A 1 19.02 24.38 -5.79
CA MET A 1 18.28 23.20 -6.28
C MET A 1 17.42 23.64 -7.46
N SER A 2 17.62 23.05 -8.64
CA SER A 2 16.99 23.47 -9.90
C SER A 2 15.49 23.09 -9.93
N LEU A 3 14.65 23.91 -10.56
CA LEU A 3 13.22 23.61 -10.76
C LEU A 3 12.99 22.28 -11.50
N LEU A 4 13.96 21.88 -12.34
CA LEU A 4 13.96 20.60 -13.05
C LEU A 4 14.06 19.41 -12.10
N THR A 5 14.82 19.53 -11.00
CA THR A 5 15.00 18.45 -10.03
C THR A 5 13.71 18.21 -9.24
N ARG A 6 12.94 19.27 -8.95
CA ARG A 6 11.65 19.19 -8.26
C ARG A 6 10.56 18.54 -9.13
N PHE A 7 10.59 18.78 -10.45
CA PHE A 7 9.62 18.21 -11.39
C PHE A 7 9.81 16.69 -11.56
N LEU A 8 11.06 16.22 -11.59
CA LEU A 8 11.39 14.78 -11.70
C LEU A 8 11.18 14.00 -10.40
N GLN A 9 11.16 14.68 -9.25
CA GLN A 9 10.90 14.09 -7.93
C GLN A 9 9.43 14.14 -7.52
N SER A 10 8.57 14.77 -8.32
CA SER A 10 7.13 14.80 -8.05
C SER A 10 6.51 13.47 -8.48
N PRO A 11 5.65 12.84 -7.66
CA PRO A 11 4.97 11.61 -8.06
C PRO A 11 4.21 11.85 -9.36
N PRO A 12 4.18 10.87 -10.29
CA PRO A 12 3.50 11.04 -11.55
C PRO A 12 2.03 11.39 -11.31
N VAL A 13 1.53 12.41 -12.00
CA VAL A 13 0.13 12.83 -11.94
C VAL A 13 -0.75 11.63 -12.28
N ARG A 14 -1.51 11.14 -11.29
CA ARG A 14 -2.46 10.02 -11.48
C ARG A 14 -3.66 10.54 -12.28
N VAL A 15 -3.59 10.44 -13.60
CA VAL A 15 -4.72 10.76 -14.48
C VAL A 15 -5.82 9.70 -14.36
N PRO A 16 -7.08 10.08 -14.09
CA PRO A 16 -8.19 9.13 -14.02
C PRO A 16 -8.40 8.43 -15.37
N THR A 17 -8.59 7.12 -15.32
CA THR A 17 -8.74 6.29 -16.53
C THR A 17 -10.20 6.31 -16.98
N LEU A 18 -10.55 7.24 -17.88
CA LEU A 18 -11.92 7.37 -18.39
C LEU A 18 -12.34 6.17 -19.27
N PHE A 19 -11.40 5.44 -19.86
CA PHE A 19 -11.65 4.27 -20.70
C PHE A 19 -10.60 3.18 -20.43
N PRO A 20 -10.86 2.22 -19.52
CA PRO A 20 -9.94 1.10 -19.35
C PRO A 20 -9.88 0.29 -20.65
N PRO A 21 -8.69 -0.12 -21.12
CA PRO A 21 -8.57 -0.97 -22.29
C PRO A 21 -9.35 -2.28 -22.07
N ARG A 22 -10.20 -2.66 -23.02
CA ARG A 22 -10.92 -3.94 -22.97
C ARG A 22 -9.93 -5.08 -23.18
N VAL A 23 -9.79 -5.93 -22.16
CA VAL A 23 -8.99 -7.17 -22.21
C VAL A 23 -9.74 -8.19 -23.08
N GLY A 24 -9.07 -8.74 -24.08
CA GLY A 24 -9.62 -9.73 -25.01
C GLY A 24 -9.13 -11.16 -24.74
N PRO A 25 -9.73 -12.19 -25.37
CA PRO A 25 -9.23 -13.55 -25.32
C PRO A 25 -7.78 -13.64 -25.84
N GLY A 26 -6.87 -14.19 -25.05
CA GLY A 26 -5.44 -14.33 -25.39
C GLY A 26 -4.53 -13.23 -24.85
N ASP A 27 -5.07 -12.18 -24.23
CA ASP A 27 -4.27 -11.18 -23.54
C ASP A 27 -3.59 -11.73 -22.28
N PRO A 28 -2.39 -11.22 -21.90
CA PRO A 28 -1.77 -11.55 -20.63
C PRO A 28 -2.70 -11.31 -19.43
N ARG A 29 -2.77 -12.27 -18.51
CA ARG A 29 -3.60 -12.17 -17.28
C ARG A 29 -3.36 -10.91 -16.46
N ILE A 30 -2.14 -10.38 -16.48
CA ILE A 30 -1.78 -9.16 -15.75
C ILE A 30 -2.58 -7.92 -16.24
N TYR A 31 -3.21 -7.97 -17.43
CA TYR A 31 -4.04 -6.88 -17.94
C TYR A 31 -5.40 -6.76 -17.24
N SER A 32 -5.97 -7.85 -16.72
CA SER A 32 -7.21 -7.81 -15.92
C SER A 32 -6.95 -7.50 -14.44
N PHE A 33 -5.69 -7.49 -14.00
CA PHE A 33 -5.31 -7.36 -12.60
C PHE A 33 -5.94 -6.16 -11.89
N ASN A 34 -5.95 -4.96 -12.49
CA ASN A 34 -6.54 -3.78 -11.84
C ASN A 34 -8.04 -3.94 -11.53
N SER A 35 -8.77 -4.73 -12.33
CA SER A 35 -10.19 -5.01 -12.08
C SER A 35 -10.40 -6.00 -10.94
N GLU A 36 -9.46 -6.92 -10.74
CA GLU A 36 -9.48 -7.94 -9.68
C GLU A 36 -8.81 -7.44 -8.39
N ARG A 37 -7.96 -6.41 -8.48
CA ARG A 37 -7.12 -5.87 -7.41
C ARG A 37 -7.90 -5.55 -6.13
N PRO A 38 -9.04 -4.84 -6.14
CA PRO A 38 -9.79 -4.57 -4.92
C PRO A 38 -10.20 -5.85 -4.18
N ARG A 39 -10.70 -6.85 -4.92
CA ARG A 39 -11.11 -8.13 -4.36
C ARG A 39 -9.93 -8.90 -3.76
N ILE A 40 -8.79 -8.91 -4.45
CA ILE A 40 -7.57 -9.57 -3.96
C ILE A 40 -7.12 -8.92 -2.63
N ILE A 41 -7.17 -7.60 -2.54
CA ILE A 41 -6.80 -6.86 -1.33
C ILE A 41 -7.82 -7.13 -0.21
N ASP A 42 -9.11 -7.20 -0.51
CA ASP A 42 -10.14 -7.54 0.48
C ASP A 42 -9.94 -8.95 1.04
N ASP A 43 -9.68 -9.94 0.17
CA ASP A 43 -9.38 -11.32 0.57
C ASP A 43 -8.09 -11.39 1.41
N LEU A 44 -7.06 -10.61 1.06
CA LEU A 44 -5.83 -10.50 1.85
C LEU A 44 -6.11 -9.95 3.25
N VAL A 45 -6.82 -8.82 3.35
CA VAL A 45 -7.17 -8.20 4.62
C VAL A 45 -7.94 -9.17 5.50
N LEU A 46 -8.94 -9.87 4.94
CA LEU A 46 -9.71 -10.86 5.65
C LEU A 46 -8.82 -11.96 6.23
N ARG A 47 -7.97 -12.58 5.41
CA ARG A 47 -7.08 -13.67 5.84
C ARG A 47 -6.10 -13.25 6.94
N VAL A 48 -5.52 -12.06 6.84
CA VAL A 48 -4.59 -11.57 7.85
C VAL A 48 -5.31 -11.29 9.17
N VAL A 49 -6.50 -10.68 9.12
CA VAL A 49 -7.32 -10.43 10.30
C VAL A 49 -7.79 -11.72 10.95
N GLU A 50 -8.17 -12.73 10.17
CA GLU A 50 -8.54 -14.04 10.71
C GLU A 50 -7.37 -14.74 11.40
N SER A 51 -6.16 -14.61 10.85
CA SER A 51 -4.94 -15.24 11.35
C SER A 51 -4.37 -14.55 12.61
N HIS A 52 -4.43 -13.22 12.68
CA HIS A 52 -3.78 -12.44 13.76
C HIS A 52 -4.76 -11.73 14.69
N GLY A 53 -6.01 -11.52 14.27
CA GLY A 53 -6.96 -10.65 14.98
C GLY A 53 -7.70 -11.30 16.15
N ARG A 54 -7.57 -12.62 16.37
CA ARG A 54 -8.25 -13.31 17.48
C ARG A 54 -7.45 -13.31 18.78
N ASP A 55 -6.14 -13.35 18.66
CA ASP A 55 -5.21 -13.41 19.79
C ASP A 55 -4.66 -12.01 20.05
N GLU A 56 -4.90 -11.48 21.24
CA GLU A 56 -4.55 -10.10 21.59
C GLU A 56 -3.03 -9.86 21.60
N GLU A 57 -2.24 -10.80 22.11
CA GLU A 57 -0.79 -10.69 22.17
C GLU A 57 -0.19 -10.78 20.77
N ARG A 58 -0.66 -11.72 19.96
CA ARG A 58 -0.23 -11.87 18.57
C ARG A 58 -0.60 -10.65 17.72
N LEU A 59 -1.79 -10.09 17.92
CA LEU A 59 -2.25 -8.88 17.26
C LEU A 59 -1.37 -7.68 17.63
N LEU A 60 -1.12 -7.50 18.93
CA LEU A 60 -0.27 -6.45 19.45
C LEU A 60 1.16 -6.58 18.90
N PHE A 61 1.72 -7.79 18.92
CA PHE A 61 3.04 -8.09 18.39
C PHE A 61 3.13 -7.73 16.90
N ALA A 62 2.18 -8.21 16.08
CA ALA A 62 2.19 -7.97 14.63
C ALA A 62 2.09 -6.47 14.29
N LEU A 63 1.22 -5.73 14.98
CA LEU A 63 1.10 -4.27 14.78
C LEU A 63 2.36 -3.53 15.21
N ASN A 64 2.96 -3.93 16.34
CA ASN A 64 4.19 -3.32 16.83
C ASN A 64 5.37 -3.60 15.88
N GLU A 65 5.49 -4.84 15.40
CA GLU A 65 6.53 -5.24 14.45
C GLU A 65 6.41 -4.45 13.13
N ALA A 66 5.21 -4.42 12.54
CA ALA A 66 4.93 -3.68 11.31
C ALA A 66 5.24 -2.19 11.45
N ALA A 67 4.76 -1.57 12.54
CA ALA A 67 4.97 -0.14 12.74
C ALA A 67 6.43 0.22 13.01
N ASN A 68 7.18 -0.61 13.74
CA ASN A 68 8.62 -0.40 13.93
C ASN A 68 9.41 -0.59 12.63
N ALA A 69 9.06 -1.58 11.81
CA ALA A 69 9.68 -1.80 10.51
C ALA A 69 9.47 -0.58 9.60
N GLU A 70 8.25 -0.07 9.51
CA GLU A 70 7.94 1.09 8.68
C GLU A 70 8.56 2.39 9.18
N VAL A 71 8.61 2.61 10.51
CA VAL A 71 9.35 3.76 11.08
C VAL A 71 10.82 3.73 10.67
N ARG A 72 11.47 2.56 10.70
CA ARG A 72 12.86 2.41 10.28
C ARG A 72 13.04 2.68 8.79
N ARG A 73 12.17 2.11 7.94
CA ARG A 73 12.19 2.28 6.49
C ARG A 73 12.01 3.75 6.11
N LEU A 74 10.98 4.41 6.63
CA LEU A 74 10.61 5.78 6.28
C LEU A 74 11.64 6.81 6.79
N ALA A 75 12.25 6.57 7.95
CA ALA A 75 13.32 7.42 8.47
C ALA A 75 14.53 7.51 7.52
N THR A 76 14.72 6.52 6.64
CA THR A 76 15.81 6.53 5.64
C THR A 76 15.47 7.25 4.33
N GLN A 77 14.20 7.38 3.95
CA GLN A 77 13.80 7.97 2.66
C GLN A 77 13.92 9.51 2.60
N ARG A 78 13.74 10.21 3.73
CA ARG A 78 13.93 11.67 3.88
C ARG A 78 13.24 12.54 2.81
N ASP A 79 12.08 12.10 2.31
CA ASP A 79 11.22 12.88 1.43
C ASP A 79 9.91 13.29 2.15
N ALA A 80 9.17 14.22 1.56
CA ALA A 80 7.98 14.80 2.20
C ALA A 80 6.83 13.78 2.38
N GLU A 81 6.72 12.81 1.48
CA GLU A 81 5.72 11.73 1.59
C GLU A 81 6.08 10.77 2.72
N ALA A 82 7.37 10.48 2.87
CA ALA A 82 7.91 9.69 3.96
C ALA A 82 7.73 10.38 5.31
N GLU A 83 7.86 11.71 5.41
CA GLU A 83 7.61 12.45 6.66
C GLU A 83 6.17 12.32 7.15
N VAL A 84 5.19 12.47 6.25
CA VAL A 84 3.76 12.33 6.58
C VAL A 84 3.45 10.90 7.04
N SER A 85 3.96 9.92 6.30
CA SER A 85 3.78 8.50 6.62
C SER A 85 4.46 8.14 7.94
N LEU A 86 5.66 8.67 8.19
CA LEU A 86 6.42 8.43 9.42
C LEU A 86 5.66 8.93 10.66
N ASP A 87 5.03 10.10 10.57
CA ASP A 87 4.22 10.64 11.66
C ASP A 87 2.95 9.79 11.91
N HIS A 88 2.35 9.23 10.86
CA HIS A 88 1.26 8.25 11.02
C HIS A 88 1.71 7.03 11.83
N TRP A 89 2.83 6.39 11.44
CA TRP A 89 3.33 5.18 12.11
C TRP A 89 3.78 5.44 13.55
N ARG A 90 4.44 6.59 13.80
CA ARG A 90 4.81 7.01 15.17
C ARG A 90 3.58 7.21 16.05
N ARG A 91 2.50 7.78 15.51
CA ARG A 91 1.24 7.94 16.25
C ARG A 91 0.58 6.60 16.56
N LEU A 92 0.62 5.64 15.63
CA LEU A 92 0.12 4.28 15.87
C LEU A 92 0.88 3.62 17.02
N LEU A 93 2.22 3.60 16.99
CA LEU A 93 3.06 3.04 18.06
C LEU A 93 2.75 3.62 19.44
N ARG A 94 2.61 4.95 19.54
CA ARG A 94 2.32 5.65 20.81
C ARG A 94 0.95 5.27 21.40
N ARG A 95 -0.02 4.93 20.56
CA ARG A 95 -1.39 4.59 20.99
C ARG A 95 -1.60 3.10 21.19
N LEU A 96 -0.78 2.25 20.60
CA LEU A 96 -1.02 0.80 20.48
C LEU A 96 -1.29 0.11 21.84
N GLY A 97 -0.52 0.46 22.88
CA GLY A 97 -0.69 -0.08 24.23
C GLY A 97 -1.99 0.36 24.94
N LYS A 98 -2.63 1.44 24.48
CA LYS A 98 -3.88 1.98 25.03
C LYS A 98 -5.11 1.60 24.23
N MET A 99 -4.93 1.02 23.04
CA MET A 99 -6.02 0.61 22.18
C MET A 99 -6.67 -0.67 22.71
N SER A 100 -8.00 -0.72 22.68
CA SER A 100 -8.77 -1.93 22.89
C SER A 100 -8.50 -2.96 21.78
N HIS A 101 -8.86 -4.22 22.04
CA HIS A 101 -8.74 -5.29 21.05
C HIS A 101 -9.45 -4.94 19.72
N VAL A 102 -10.68 -4.41 19.79
CA VAL A 102 -11.45 -3.99 18.60
C VAL A 102 -10.72 -2.89 17.83
N GLU A 103 -10.18 -1.88 18.52
CA GLU A 103 -9.41 -0.83 17.87
C GLU A 103 -8.14 -1.36 17.21
N ARG A 104 -7.47 -2.35 17.81
CA ARG A 104 -6.30 -3.00 17.22
C ARG A 104 -6.66 -3.82 15.99
N VAL A 105 -7.80 -4.53 16.00
CA VAL A 105 -8.30 -5.24 14.80
C VAL A 105 -8.59 -4.26 13.67
N GLU A 106 -9.22 -3.13 13.97
CA GLU A 106 -9.47 -2.08 12.96
C GLU A 106 -8.18 -1.42 12.46
N ALA A 107 -7.18 -1.23 13.32
CA ALA A 107 -5.86 -0.77 12.88
C ALA A 107 -5.18 -1.80 11.98
N LEU A 108 -5.25 -3.09 12.30
CA LEU A 108 -4.71 -4.17 11.46
C LEU A 108 -5.36 -4.16 10.08
N LYS A 109 -6.69 -4.05 9.99
CA LYS A 109 -7.41 -3.93 8.71
C LYS A 109 -6.88 -2.79 7.85
N LYS A 110 -6.74 -1.60 8.45
CA LYS A 110 -6.26 -0.38 7.76
C LYS A 110 -4.82 -0.53 7.31
N THR A 111 -3.96 -1.03 8.20
CA THR A 111 -2.53 -1.27 7.92
C THR A 111 -2.35 -2.25 6.77
N VAL A 112 -3.00 -3.42 6.84
CA VAL A 112 -2.88 -4.46 5.81
C VAL A 112 -3.44 -3.98 4.48
N ARG A 113 -4.57 -3.25 4.49
CA ARG A 113 -5.12 -2.66 3.26
C ARG A 113 -4.15 -1.68 2.64
N HIS A 114 -3.61 -0.75 3.42
CA HIS A 114 -2.67 0.25 2.94
C HIS A 114 -1.41 -0.40 2.34
N MET A 115 -0.81 -1.36 3.05
CA MET A 115 0.36 -2.09 2.56
C MET A 115 0.02 -2.94 1.32
N GLY A 116 -1.14 -3.60 1.31
CA GLY A 116 -1.61 -4.40 0.17
C GLY A 116 -1.85 -3.54 -1.08
N GLU A 117 -2.40 -2.33 -0.92
CA GLU A 117 -2.59 -1.37 -2.00
C GLU A 117 -1.26 -0.87 -2.57
N ASP A 118 -0.27 -0.61 -1.71
CA ASP A 118 1.07 -0.18 -2.08
C ASP A 118 1.82 -1.29 -2.84
N ILE A 119 1.87 -2.50 -2.28
CA ILE A 119 2.52 -3.68 -2.87
C ILE A 119 1.88 -4.06 -4.21
N ALA A 120 0.54 -4.04 -4.29
CA ALA A 120 -0.16 -4.38 -5.53
C ALA A 120 0.15 -3.37 -6.66
N GLY A 121 0.49 -2.12 -6.33
CA GLY A 121 0.71 -1.07 -7.30
C GLY A 121 -0.49 -0.85 -8.24
N ASN A 122 -0.23 -0.28 -9.42
CA ASN A 122 -1.20 -0.15 -10.51
C ASN A 122 -0.54 -0.60 -11.82
N PHE A 123 -0.97 -1.74 -12.37
CA PHE A 123 -0.47 -2.22 -13.67
C PHE A 123 -1.49 -1.95 -14.76
N ASP A 124 -1.14 -1.13 -15.76
CA ASP A 124 -2.02 -0.84 -16.90
C ASP A 124 -1.31 -1.21 -18.21
N VAL A 125 -2.06 -1.68 -19.20
CA VAL A 125 -1.59 -1.98 -20.57
C VAL A 125 -0.77 -0.83 -21.17
N ARG A 126 -1.09 0.42 -20.82
CA ARG A 126 -0.34 1.61 -21.23
C ARG A 126 1.09 1.60 -20.69
N VAL A 127 1.29 1.20 -19.44
CA VAL A 127 2.62 1.06 -18.83
C VAL A 127 3.39 -0.02 -19.57
N PHE A 128 2.77 -1.17 -19.81
CA PHE A 128 3.41 -2.24 -20.60
C PHE A 128 3.82 -1.77 -22.00
N ARG A 129 2.93 -1.07 -22.72
CA ARG A 129 3.22 -0.52 -24.05
C ARG A 129 4.33 0.55 -24.01
N ALA A 130 4.36 1.39 -22.99
CA ALA A 130 5.40 2.38 -22.80
C ALA A 130 6.75 1.71 -22.53
N THR A 131 6.82 0.78 -21.57
CA THR A 131 8.04 0.04 -21.26
C THR A 131 8.56 -0.74 -22.46
N ARG A 132 7.68 -1.41 -23.22
CA ARG A 132 8.07 -2.14 -24.44
C ARG A 132 8.72 -1.25 -25.52
N ARG A 133 8.44 0.05 -25.55
CA ARG A 133 9.07 0.99 -26.50
C ARG A 133 10.44 1.48 -26.04
N MET A 134 10.78 1.27 -24.77
CA MET A 134 12.03 1.72 -24.16
C MET A 134 13.15 0.67 -24.26
N VAL A 135 12.82 -0.55 -24.69
CA VAL A 135 13.74 -1.67 -24.92
C VAL A 135 13.71 -2.03 -26.39
#